data_AF-A0A0Q0Z9J7-F1
#
_entry.id   AF-A0A0Q0Z9J7-F1
#
_cell.length_a   1.000
_cell.length_b   1.000
_cell.length_c   1.000
_cell.angle_alpha   90.00
_cell.angle_beta   90.00
_cell.angle_gamma   90.00
#
_symmetry.space_group_name_H-M   'P 1'
#
loop_
_entity.id
_entity.type
_entity.pdbx_description
1 polymer ?
#
loop_
_entity_poly.entity_id
_entity_poly.type
_entity_poly.pdbx_seq_one_letter_code
_entity_poly.pdbx_strand_id
1 'polypeptide(L)' 'MQKNDKSVAILLFGGSLMAALAIFMAPMLFSAAAEWQWALFSLFLGAGMASLYIARAWSRELRKPQQ' A
#
# COMPACT_ATOMS: atom_id res chain seq x y z
N MET A 1 8.46 -20.05 12.40
CA MET A 1 7.31 -19.38 11.72
C MET A 1 7.26 -17.85 11.87
N GLN A 2 8.03 -17.19 12.75
CA GLN A 2 7.84 -15.76 13.07
C GLN A 2 8.32 -14.72 12.03
N LYS A 3 9.12 -15.12 11.03
CA LYS A 3 9.77 -14.17 10.10
C LYS A 3 8.80 -13.60 9.04
N ASN A 4 7.69 -14.28 8.74
CA ASN A 4 6.72 -13.84 7.73
C ASN A 4 5.68 -12.84 8.27
N ASP A 5 5.28 -12.97 9.54
CA ASP A 5 4.28 -12.07 10.14
C ASP A 5 4.79 -10.62 10.23
N LYS A 6 6.08 -10.44 10.53
CA LYS A 6 6.71 -9.11 10.58
C LYS A 6 6.71 -8.45 9.19
N SER A 7 7.04 -9.20 8.14
CA SER A 7 7.05 -8.70 6.77
C SER A 7 5.66 -8.32 6.28
N VAL A 8 4.63 -9.12 6.59
CA VAL A 8 3.24 -8.80 6.27
C VAL A 8 2.76 -7.55 7.03
N ALA A 9 3.10 -7.42 8.31
CA ALA A 9 2.75 -6.23 9.10
C ALA A 9 3.41 -4.97 8.55
N ILE A 10 4.68 -5.04 8.13
CA ILE A 10 5.39 -3.92 7.51
C ILE A 10 4.74 -3.53 6.17
N LEU A 11 4.37 -4.50 5.34
CA LEU A 11 3.70 -4.23 4.05
C LEU A 11 2.30 -3.64 4.23
N LEU A 12 1.53 -4.14 5.20
CA LEU A 12 0.23 -3.58 5.55
C LEU A 12 0.37 -2.15 6.06
N PHE A 13 1.30 -1.90 7.00
CA PHE A 13 1.55 -0.57 7.54
C PHE A 13 2.02 0.41 6.46
N GLY A 14 3.01 0.02 5.66
CA GLY A 14 3.53 0.84 4.57
C GLY A 14 2.48 1.14 3.50
N GLY A 15 1.70 0.14 3.09
CA GLY A 15 0.61 0.32 2.13
C GLY A 15 -0.49 1.26 2.65
N SER A 16 -0.86 1.12 3.93
CA SER A 16 -1.85 1.97 4.60
C SER A 16 -1.37 3.42 4.72
N LEU A 17 -0.09 3.61 5.05
CA LEU A 17 0.52 4.93 5.18
C LEU A 17 0.57 5.67 3.83
N MET A 18 0.95 4.97 2.76
CA MET A 18 0.94 5.53 1.40
C MET A 18 -0.48 5.91 0.95
N ALA A 19 -1.49 5.08 1.27
CA ALA A 19 -2.89 5.39 0.98
C ALA A 19 -3.39 6.62 1.76
N ALA A 20 -3.03 6.75 3.04
CA ALA A 20 -3.39 7.90 3.86
C ALA A 20 -2.76 9.20 3.34
N LEU A 21 -1.48 9.14 2.94
CA LEU A 21 -0.78 10.26 2.32
C LEU A 21 -1.44 10.67 0.99
N ALA A 22 -1.84 9.70 0.17
CA ALA A 22 -2.57 9.98 -1.06
C ALA A 22 -3.87 10.74 -0.78
N ILE A 23 -4.68 10.27 0.19
CA ILE A 23 -5.93 10.95 0.59
C ILE A 23 -5.64 12.37 1.08
N PHE A 24 -4.60 12.56 1.89
CA PHE A 24 -4.21 13.87 2.40
C PHE A 24 -3.77 14.84 1.29
N MET A 25 -3.08 14.33 0.26
CA MET A 25 -2.63 15.16 -0.88
C MET A 25 -3.74 15.39 -1.92
N ALA A 26 -4.84 14.63 -1.89
CA ALA A 26 -5.91 14.75 -2.87
C ALA A 26 -6.47 16.18 -3.01
N PRO A 27 -6.76 16.95 -1.93
CA PRO A 27 -7.24 18.33 -2.06
C PRO A 27 -6.26 19.25 -2.80
N MET A 28 -4.95 19.04 -2.62
CA MET A 28 -3.90 19.80 -3.29
C MET A 28 -3.84 19.51 -4.80
N LEU A 29 -4.20 18.28 -5.19
CA LEU A 29 -4.30 17.86 -6.60
C LEU A 29 -5.41 18.58 -7.37
N PHE A 30 -6.51 18.89 -6.70
CA PHE A 30 -7.65 19.54 -7.34
C PHE A 30 -7.57 21.07 -7.33
N SER A 31 -6.71 21.68 -6.48
CA SER A 31 -6.65 23.13 -6.34
C SER A 31 -5.65 23.82 -7.28
N ALA A 32 -4.47 23.22 -7.53
CA ALA A 32 -3.41 23.87 -8.29
C ALA A 32 -2.30 22.91 -8.77
N ALA A 33 -2.62 21.64 -9.02
CA ALA A 33 -1.58 20.66 -9.28
C ALA A 33 -1.05 20.66 -10.70
N ALA A 34 0.27 20.72 -10.79
CA ALA A 34 0.99 20.41 -12.01
C ALA A 34 0.84 18.93 -12.38
N GLU A 35 0.90 18.60 -13.67
CA GLU A 35 0.68 17.24 -14.19
C GLU A 35 1.56 16.17 -13.51
N TRP A 36 2.79 16.52 -13.13
CA TRP A 36 3.70 15.62 -12.43
C TRP A 36 3.20 15.19 -11.03
N GLN A 37 2.37 16.00 -10.38
CA GLN A 37 1.78 15.66 -9.07
C GLN A 37 0.70 14.59 -9.22
N TRP A 38 -0.05 14.59 -10.33
CA TRP A 38 -0.98 13.50 -10.67
C TRP A 38 -0.25 12.19 -10.96
N ALA A 39 0.90 12.28 -11.62
CA ALA A 39 1.76 11.11 -11.85
C ALA A 39 2.28 10.55 -10.52
N LEU A 40 2.80 11.39 -9.61
CA LEU A 40 3.24 10.98 -8.28
C LEU A 40 2.11 10.38 -7.45
N PHE A 41 0.93 11.01 -7.45
CA PHE A 41 -0.24 10.51 -6.75
C PHE A 41 -0.64 9.12 -7.24
N SER A 42 -0.68 8.92 -8.56
CA SER A 42 -0.97 7.62 -9.16
C SER A 42 0.07 6.57 -8.78
N LEU A 43 1.34 6.97 -8.68
CA LEU A 43 2.45 6.13 -8.24
C LEU A 43 2.28 5.70 -6.77
N PHE A 44 1.95 6.63 -5.88
CA PHE A 44 1.70 6.33 -4.47
C PHE A 44 0.48 5.44 -4.27
N LEU A 45 -0.60 5.69 -5.02
CA LEU A 45 -1.82 4.90 -4.95
C LEU A 45 -1.59 3.48 -5.46
N GLY A 46 -0.87 3.35 -6.59
CA GLY A 46 -0.47 2.07 -7.17
C GLY A 46 0.46 1.28 -6.24
N ALA A 47 1.48 1.93 -5.66
CA ALA A 47 2.39 1.30 -4.70
C ALA A 47 1.67 0.83 -3.43
N GLY A 48 0.73 1.64 -2.92
CA GLY A 48 -0.13 1.27 -1.80
C GLY A 48 -0.97 0.03 -2.09
N MET A 49 -1.65 0.01 -3.24
CA MET A 49 -2.44 -1.16 -3.67
C MET A 49 -1.59 -2.41 -3.88
N ALA A 50 -0.42 -2.28 -4.50
CA ALA A 50 0.51 -3.38 -4.71
C ALA A 50 0.99 -3.98 -3.38
N SER A 51 1.35 -3.12 -2.41
CA SER A 51 1.76 -3.55 -1.07
C SER A 51 0.65 -4.33 -0.36
N LEU A 52 -0.59 -3.81 -0.39
CA LEU A 52 -1.75 -4.48 0.19
C LEU A 52 -2.07 -5.82 -0.52
N TYR A 53 -1.92 -5.86 -1.84
CA TYR A 53 -2.12 -7.08 -2.63
C TYR A 53 -1.11 -8.17 -2.23
N ILE A 54 0.18 -7.83 -2.14
CA ILE A 54 1.25 -8.76 -1.73
C ILE A 54 1.01 -9.22 -0.29
N ALA A 55 0.71 -8.30 0.63
CA ALA A 55 0.40 -8.64 2.02
C ALA A 55 -0.80 -9.61 2.12
N ARG A 56 -1.85 -9.40 1.31
CA ARG A 56 -3.01 -10.27 1.24
C ARG A 56 -2.68 -11.65 0.65
N ALA A 57 -1.84 -11.71 -0.38
CA ALA A 57 -1.39 -12.97 -0.98
C ALA A 57 -0.61 -13.81 0.05
N TRP A 58 0.36 -13.21 0.73
CA TRP A 58 1.17 -13.87 1.75
C TRP A 58 0.36 -14.29 2.98
N SER A 59 -0.62 -13.47 3.39
CA SER A 59 -1.55 -13.83 4.47
C SER A 59 -2.38 -15.08 4.15
N ARG A 60 -2.75 -15.29 2.88
CA ARG A 60 -3.49 -16.49 2.44
C ARG A 60 -2.62 -17.73 2.43
N GLU A 61 -1.35 -17.62 2.03
CA GLU A 61 -0.41 -18.75 2.04
C GLU A 61 -0.11 -19.24 3.45
N LEU A 62 0.01 -18.33 4.42
CA LEU A 62 0.17 -18.66 5.84
C LEU A 62 -1.05 -19.35 6.47
N ARG A 63 -2.24 -19.21 5.86
CA ARG A 63 -3.48 -19.84 6.32
C ARG A 63 -3.72 -21.24 5.76
N LYS A 64 -2.91 -21.72 4.81
CA LYS A 64 -3.04 -23.11 4.38
C LYS A 64 -2.59 -23.99 5.54
N PRO A 65 -3.47 -24.84 6.11
CA PRO A 65 -3.04 -25.80 7.12
C PRO A 65 -1.94 -26.65 6.49
N GLN A 66 -0.77 -26.69 7.15
CA GLN A 66 0.27 -27.67 6.87
C GLN A 66 -0.38 -29.06 6.98
N GLN A 67 -0.79 -29.63 5.85
CA GLN A 67 -1.16 -31.03 5.73
C GLN A 67 0.11 -31.85 5.54
#